data_AF-A0A830GZV1-F1
#
_entry.id   AF-A0A830GZV1-F1
#
_cell.length_a   1.000
_cell.length_b   1.000
_cell.length_c   1.000
_cell.angle_alpha   90.00
_cell.angle_beta   90.00
_cell.angle_gamma   90.00
#
_symmetry.space_group_name_H-M   'P 1'
#
loop_
_entity.id
_entity.type
_entity.pdbx_description
1 polymer ?
#
loop_
_entity_poly.entity_id
_entity_poly.type
_entity_poly.pdbx_seq_one_letter_code
_entity_poly.pdbx_strand_id
1 'polypeptide(L)'
;MSTNNNNEGPDGEEVKRLMDKMLSLIGSYVSTSLSRIKSRYKPLFDGFETGFGLETPLMDFDDDGVIFLESSYAELGRVEPSVLSQMLSGLGIRASGYPLISTVGLICLGAGYDGSPKVSTKGTAMYAIEESRPITVEGTTLHCARRALVEAGGGIAEPVDVGTKEFIDAARQSMLSGWSSRAEYVNKYKQLFGFPPMETAIGVDSLDVNTPVPAKLVPDLGDLAIAKIIGTDEFTVDEVDVGIHCTAKPVGREYVLDSDKDMLLMGSKIDDNCIKYVMLRSKGKEESDDGQN
;
A
#
# COMPACT_ATOMS: atom_id res chain seq x y z
N MET A 1 -18.62 -40.80 -29.77
CA MET A 1 -18.03 -40.49 -28.46
C MET A 1 -17.99 -38.99 -28.34
N SER A 2 -18.95 -38.40 -27.61
CA SER A 2 -18.91 -36.97 -27.27
C SER A 2 -18.04 -36.80 -26.03
N THR A 3 -17.00 -36.00 -26.14
CA THR A 3 -16.31 -35.41 -24.98
C THR A 3 -17.10 -34.18 -24.55
N ASN A 4 -17.84 -34.30 -23.45
CA ASN A 4 -18.34 -33.15 -22.70
C ASN A 4 -17.15 -32.50 -21.98
N ASN A 5 -16.65 -31.39 -22.52
CA ASN A 5 -15.80 -30.47 -21.76
C ASN A 5 -16.73 -29.53 -20.98
N ASN A 6 -17.14 -29.94 -19.78
CA ASN A 6 -17.70 -29.02 -18.79
C ASN A 6 -16.54 -28.16 -18.26
N ASN A 7 -16.23 -27.06 -18.96
CA ASN A 7 -15.62 -25.90 -18.31
C ASN A 7 -16.73 -25.15 -17.58
N GLU A 8 -17.25 -25.74 -16.51
CA GLU A 8 -17.96 -24.97 -15.51
C GLU A 8 -16.88 -24.31 -14.66
N GLY A 9 -16.76 -22.98 -14.76
CA GLY A 9 -15.94 -22.21 -13.84
C GLY A 9 -16.36 -22.48 -12.39
N PRO A 10 -15.52 -22.13 -11.40
CA PRO A 10 -15.80 -22.39 -9.99
C PRO A 10 -17.17 -21.82 -9.60
N ASP A 11 -17.94 -22.60 -8.83
CA ASP A 11 -19.28 -22.23 -8.36
C ASP A 11 -19.23 -20.88 -7.62
N GLY A 12 -20.04 -19.91 -8.09
CA GLY A 12 -20.06 -18.55 -7.54
C GLY A 12 -20.39 -18.49 -6.05
N GLU A 13 -21.17 -19.45 -5.53
CA GLU A 13 -21.43 -19.54 -4.08
C GLU A 13 -20.21 -20.05 -3.29
N GLU A 14 -19.43 -20.97 -3.87
CA GLU A 14 -18.22 -21.47 -3.23
C GLU A 14 -17.11 -20.41 -3.21
N VAL A 15 -16.96 -19.65 -4.29
CA VAL A 15 -16.06 -18.49 -4.37
C VAL A 15 -16.44 -17.45 -3.32
N LYS A 16 -17.73 -17.10 -3.21
CA LYS A 16 -18.24 -16.19 -2.16
C LYS A 16 -17.86 -16.66 -0.76
N ARG A 17 -18.14 -17.93 -0.47
CA ARG A 17 -17.87 -18.52 0.85
C ARG A 17 -16.38 -18.47 1.17
N LEU A 18 -15.53 -18.74 0.17
CA LEU A 18 -14.09 -18.71 0.35
C LEU A 18 -13.58 -17.28 0.54
N MET A 19 -14.11 -16.33 -0.22
CA MET A 19 -13.84 -14.90 -0.05
C MET A 19 -14.21 -14.41 1.35
N ASP A 20 -15.42 -14.71 1.82
CA ASP A 20 -15.86 -14.31 3.17
C ASP A 20 -14.98 -14.95 4.25
N LYS A 21 -14.56 -16.20 4.03
CA LYS A 21 -13.60 -16.88 4.92
C LYS A 21 -12.23 -16.22 4.91
N MET A 22 -11.68 -15.86 3.74
CA MET A 22 -10.39 -15.18 3.63
C MET A 22 -10.43 -13.79 4.22
N LEU A 23 -11.47 -13.01 3.93
CA LEU A 23 -11.68 -11.70 4.53
C LEU A 23 -11.84 -11.79 6.05
N SER A 24 -12.50 -12.83 6.56
CA SER A 24 -12.60 -13.09 8.00
C SER A 24 -11.25 -13.47 8.61
N LEU A 25 -10.47 -14.33 7.95
CA LEU A 25 -9.13 -14.73 8.40
C LEU A 25 -8.16 -13.54 8.39
N ILE A 26 -8.15 -12.77 7.31
CA ILE A 26 -7.40 -11.52 7.20
C ILE A 26 -7.88 -10.54 8.27
N GLY A 27 -9.18 -10.28 8.40
CA GLY A 27 -9.69 -9.35 9.41
C GLY A 27 -9.33 -9.77 10.84
N SER A 28 -9.45 -11.05 11.18
CA SER A 28 -9.09 -11.61 12.49
C SER A 28 -7.58 -11.59 12.73
N TYR A 29 -6.78 -11.92 11.72
CA TYR A 29 -5.32 -11.96 11.85
C TYR A 29 -4.74 -10.55 11.84
N VAL A 30 -5.17 -9.69 10.93
CA VAL A 30 -4.78 -8.29 10.87
C VAL A 30 -5.20 -7.62 12.18
N SER A 31 -6.43 -7.77 12.67
CA SER A 31 -6.79 -7.20 13.99
C SER A 31 -5.94 -7.74 15.15
N THR A 32 -5.70 -9.06 15.24
CA THR A 32 -4.98 -9.67 16.37
C THR A 32 -3.46 -9.44 16.29
N SER A 33 -2.87 -9.70 15.13
CA SER A 33 -1.43 -9.57 14.87
C SER A 33 -1.01 -8.13 14.71
N LEU A 34 -1.80 -7.25 14.07
CA LEU A 34 -1.52 -5.81 14.14
C LEU A 34 -1.62 -5.33 15.58
N SER A 35 -2.60 -5.77 16.36
CA SER A 35 -2.67 -5.35 17.78
C SER A 35 -1.43 -5.79 18.55
N ARG A 36 -0.93 -6.99 18.30
CA ARG A 36 0.31 -7.49 18.92
C ARG A 36 1.54 -6.71 18.48
N ILE A 37 1.69 -6.45 17.18
CA ILE A 37 2.78 -5.66 16.60
C ILE A 37 2.70 -4.21 17.08
N LYS A 38 1.54 -3.57 17.00
CA LYS A 38 1.29 -2.21 17.50
C LYS A 38 1.54 -2.11 18.99
N SER A 39 1.23 -3.12 19.79
CA SER A 39 1.54 -3.13 21.22
C SER A 39 3.06 -3.22 21.45
N ARG A 40 3.73 -4.16 20.78
CA ARG A 40 5.17 -4.38 20.89
C ARG A 40 6.00 -3.18 20.44
N TYR A 41 5.65 -2.63 19.29
CA TYR A 41 6.34 -1.52 18.63
C TYR A 41 5.60 -0.19 18.82
N LYS A 42 4.75 -0.07 19.84
CA LYS A 42 3.96 1.13 20.13
C LYS A 42 4.75 2.44 20.03
N PRO A 43 5.98 2.53 20.57
CA PRO A 43 6.77 3.76 20.47
C PRO A 43 7.04 4.22 19.04
N LEU A 44 7.15 3.30 18.07
CA LEU A 44 7.36 3.62 16.65
C LEU A 44 6.09 4.16 16.00
N PHE A 45 4.94 3.52 16.26
CA PHE A 45 3.64 4.01 15.78
C PHE A 45 3.32 5.39 16.38
N ASP A 46 3.55 5.57 17.68
CA ASP A 46 3.37 6.86 18.35
C ASP A 46 4.34 7.92 17.80
N GLY A 47 5.57 7.53 17.48
CA GLY A 47 6.57 8.39 16.84
C GLY A 47 6.16 8.84 15.44
N PHE A 48 5.61 7.92 14.65
CA PHE A 48 5.06 8.23 13.32
C PHE A 48 3.87 9.18 13.43
N GLU A 49 2.91 8.87 14.30
CA GLU A 49 1.72 9.70 14.53
C GLU A 49 2.10 11.09 15.02
N THR A 50 3.02 11.20 15.98
CA THR A 50 3.50 12.50 16.46
C THR A 50 4.25 13.28 15.38
N GLY A 51 5.03 12.58 14.54
CA GLY A 51 5.85 13.18 13.50
C GLY A 51 5.06 13.68 12.28
N PHE A 52 3.94 13.04 11.96
CA PHE A 52 3.17 13.29 10.74
C PHE A 52 1.69 13.65 10.97
N GLY A 53 1.14 13.42 12.16
CA GLY A 53 -0.28 13.59 12.47
C GLY A 53 -1.17 12.57 11.78
N LEU A 54 -0.61 11.39 11.49
CA LEU A 54 -1.22 10.33 10.69
C LEU A 54 -1.05 8.99 11.40
N GLU A 55 -2.11 8.21 11.44
CA GLU A 55 -1.99 6.81 11.84
C GLU A 55 -1.50 5.99 10.64
N THR A 56 -0.55 5.10 10.87
CA THR A 56 -0.11 4.11 9.89
C THR A 56 -0.59 2.72 10.30
N PRO A 57 -1.08 1.90 9.37
CA PRO A 57 -1.63 0.59 9.73
C PRO A 57 -0.55 -0.45 10.00
N LEU A 58 0.57 -0.37 9.31
CA LEU A 58 1.55 -1.44 9.23
C LEU A 58 2.98 -0.92 9.29
N MET A 59 3.83 -1.83 9.73
CA MET A 59 5.25 -1.64 9.85
C MET A 59 5.91 -2.76 9.06
N ASP A 60 6.77 -2.39 8.12
CA ASP A 60 7.54 -3.35 7.33
C ASP A 60 8.93 -3.54 7.95
N PHE A 61 9.40 -4.79 7.86
CA PHE A 61 10.75 -5.18 8.24
C PHE A 61 11.47 -5.60 6.98
N ASP A 62 12.44 -4.79 6.59
CA ASP A 62 13.41 -5.18 5.57
C ASP A 62 14.36 -6.23 6.13
N ASP A 63 14.96 -7.04 5.26
CA ASP A 63 15.84 -8.15 5.60
C ASP A 63 17.10 -7.69 6.36
N ASP A 64 17.49 -6.43 6.18
CA ASP A 64 18.60 -5.77 6.89
C ASP A 64 18.23 -5.25 8.30
N GLY A 65 17.03 -5.55 8.79
CA GLY A 65 16.54 -5.09 10.10
C GLY A 65 16.13 -3.62 10.12
N VAL A 66 15.92 -3.01 8.94
CA VAL A 66 15.35 -1.67 8.80
C VAL A 66 13.86 -1.74 9.03
N ILE A 67 13.36 -0.82 9.86
CA ILE A 67 11.94 -0.72 10.15
C ILE A 67 11.37 0.48 9.38
N PHE A 68 10.36 0.22 8.56
CA PHE A 68 9.63 1.24 7.80
C PHE A 68 8.18 1.34 8.27
N LEU A 69 7.73 2.57 8.50
CA LEU A 69 6.32 2.90 8.65
C LEU A 69 6.01 3.96 7.61
N GLU A 70 5.08 3.71 6.70
CA GLU A 70 4.79 4.64 5.60
C GLU A 70 3.29 4.86 5.40
N SER A 71 2.98 5.91 4.68
CA SER A 71 1.65 6.18 4.13
C SER A 71 1.81 6.96 2.83
N SER A 72 0.93 6.68 1.86
CA SER A 72 1.00 7.24 0.53
C SER A 72 -0.33 7.80 0.03
N TYR A 73 -0.22 8.77 -0.87
CA TYR A 73 -1.31 9.30 -1.67
C TYR A 73 -0.86 9.45 -3.11
N ALA A 74 -1.63 8.91 -4.04
CA ALA A 74 -1.33 8.89 -5.46
C ALA A 74 -2.47 9.50 -6.28
N GLU A 75 -2.09 10.22 -7.33
CA GLU A 75 -2.96 10.67 -8.41
C GLU A 75 -2.50 9.97 -9.69
N LEU A 76 -3.27 9.00 -10.16
CA LEU A 76 -2.90 8.11 -11.28
C LEU A 76 -3.17 8.73 -12.65
N GLY A 77 -3.89 9.84 -12.70
CA GLY A 77 -4.20 10.58 -13.92
C GLY A 77 -4.55 12.02 -13.62
N ARG A 78 -4.98 12.77 -14.64
CA ARG A 78 -5.42 14.16 -14.48
C ARG A 78 -6.73 14.22 -13.69
N VAL A 79 -6.61 14.40 -12.39
CA VAL A 79 -7.73 14.60 -11.46
C VAL A 79 -7.84 16.10 -11.18
N GLU A 80 -9.03 16.67 -11.30
CA GLU A 80 -9.29 18.08 -10.97
C GLU A 80 -10.15 18.21 -9.71
N PRO A 81 -9.77 19.04 -8.72
CA PRO A 81 -8.46 19.70 -8.57
C PRO A 81 -7.37 18.73 -8.10
N SER A 82 -6.19 18.77 -8.72
CA SER A 82 -5.03 17.96 -8.33
C SER A 82 -4.32 18.57 -7.11
N VAL A 83 -4.26 17.81 -6.01
CA VAL A 83 -3.62 18.22 -4.76
C VAL A 83 -2.10 18.16 -4.89
N LEU A 84 -1.56 17.10 -5.52
CA LEU A 84 -0.12 16.94 -5.71
C LEU A 84 0.44 17.94 -6.73
N SER A 85 -0.28 18.22 -7.82
CA SER A 85 0.17 19.25 -8.77
C SER A 85 0.18 20.63 -8.13
N GLN A 86 -0.79 20.94 -7.28
CA GLN A 86 -0.82 22.21 -6.53
C GLN A 86 0.33 22.31 -5.54
N MET A 87 0.60 21.24 -4.77
CA MET A 87 1.73 21.16 -3.85
C MET A 87 3.06 21.37 -4.59
N LEU A 88 3.30 20.63 -5.67
CA LEU A 88 4.52 20.75 -6.48
C LEU A 88 4.67 22.15 -7.06
N SER A 89 3.61 22.71 -7.64
CA SER A 89 3.62 24.07 -8.17
C SER A 89 3.91 25.12 -7.09
N GLY A 90 3.39 24.93 -5.88
CA GLY A 90 3.65 25.80 -4.72
C GLY A 90 5.11 25.80 -4.29
N LEU A 91 5.82 24.69 -4.50
CA LEU A 91 7.27 24.56 -4.29
C LEU A 91 8.10 24.95 -5.52
N GLY A 92 7.46 25.46 -6.57
CA GLY A 92 8.12 25.78 -7.85
C GLY A 92 8.51 24.56 -8.69
N ILE A 93 8.15 23.35 -8.26
CA ILE A 93 8.51 22.10 -8.94
C ILE A 93 7.52 21.85 -10.08
N ARG A 94 8.06 21.59 -11.28
CA ARG A 94 7.26 21.22 -12.46
C ARG A 94 7.37 19.73 -12.71
N ALA A 95 6.27 19.01 -12.53
CA ALA A 95 6.15 17.62 -12.96
C ALA A 95 5.64 17.56 -14.40
N SER A 96 6.19 16.65 -15.20
CA SER A 96 5.86 16.51 -16.63
C SER A 96 4.89 15.35 -16.93
N GLY A 97 4.28 14.73 -15.94
CA GLY A 97 3.28 13.68 -16.17
C GLY A 97 2.71 13.04 -14.91
N TYR A 98 1.94 11.97 -15.13
CA TYR A 98 1.30 11.13 -14.12
C TYR A 98 1.86 9.70 -14.21
N PRO A 99 1.76 8.88 -13.15
CA PRO A 99 1.18 9.19 -11.84
C PRO A 99 2.00 10.23 -11.06
N LEU A 100 1.34 10.93 -10.13
CA LEU A 100 1.99 11.69 -9.07
C LEU A 100 1.79 10.91 -7.77
N ILE A 101 2.85 10.64 -7.03
CA ILE A 101 2.79 9.86 -5.79
C ILE A 101 3.50 10.65 -4.71
N SER A 102 2.90 10.77 -3.53
CA SER A 102 3.54 11.34 -2.35
C SER A 102 3.49 10.33 -1.21
N THR A 103 4.65 9.97 -0.71
CA THR A 103 4.85 9.04 0.39
C THR A 103 5.57 9.74 1.53
N VAL A 104 5.07 9.60 2.75
CA VAL A 104 5.79 10.00 3.97
C VAL A 104 6.07 8.79 4.82
N GLY A 105 7.21 8.79 5.50
CA GLY A 105 7.67 7.62 6.23
C GLY A 105 8.47 7.94 7.47
N LEU A 106 8.44 7.03 8.45
CA LEU A 106 9.43 6.93 9.51
C LEU A 106 10.30 5.71 9.22
N ILE A 107 11.58 5.94 8.98
CA ILE A 107 12.59 4.89 8.85
C ILE A 107 13.28 4.78 10.20
N CYS A 108 13.55 3.57 10.69
CA CYS A 108 14.31 3.34 11.90
C CYS A 108 15.36 2.23 11.70
N LEU A 109 16.58 2.50 12.17
CA LEU A 109 17.76 1.68 12.00
C LEU A 109 18.39 1.35 13.35
N GLY A 110 19.02 0.18 13.45
CA GLY A 110 19.84 -0.18 14.62
C GLY A 110 21.15 0.61 14.72
N ALA A 111 21.61 1.19 13.60
CA ALA A 111 22.74 2.11 13.52
C ALA A 111 22.27 3.54 13.24
N GLY A 112 23.06 4.54 13.61
CA GLY A 112 22.76 5.94 13.29
C GLY A 112 22.73 6.20 11.78
N TYR A 113 22.00 7.24 11.36
CA TYR A 113 22.03 7.71 9.98
C TYR A 113 23.39 8.33 9.66
N ASP A 114 23.94 8.01 8.49
CA ASP A 114 25.29 8.37 8.07
C ASP A 114 25.39 9.71 7.32
N GLY A 115 24.28 10.44 7.16
CA GLY A 115 24.20 11.61 6.28
C GLY A 115 23.33 12.75 6.79
N SER A 116 23.71 13.98 6.42
CA SER A 116 22.96 15.19 6.72
C SER A 116 21.67 15.30 5.90
N PRO A 117 20.59 15.87 6.45
CA PRO A 117 19.31 16.03 5.75
C PRO A 117 19.47 16.84 4.46
N LYS A 118 19.12 16.25 3.32
CA LYS A 118 19.11 16.94 2.02
C LYS A 118 17.90 16.49 1.21
N VAL A 119 17.29 17.44 0.51
CA VAL A 119 16.39 17.13 -0.61
C VAL A 119 17.24 16.79 -1.82
N SER A 120 16.95 15.66 -2.45
CA SER A 120 17.69 15.16 -3.60
C SER A 120 16.71 14.64 -4.65
N THR A 121 17.14 14.72 -5.92
CA THR A 121 16.35 14.25 -7.06
C THR A 121 17.00 13.01 -7.64
N LYS A 122 16.21 11.96 -7.88
CA LYS A 122 16.62 10.73 -8.55
C LYS A 122 15.67 10.44 -9.71
N GLY A 123 16.08 10.82 -10.93
CA GLY A 123 15.33 10.56 -12.16
C GLY A 123 13.93 11.18 -12.14
N THR A 124 12.95 10.41 -11.69
CA THR A 124 11.51 10.75 -11.61
C THR A 124 11.03 11.14 -10.22
N ALA A 125 11.91 11.15 -9.21
CA ALA A 125 11.52 11.33 -7.82
C ALA A 125 12.34 12.41 -7.10
N MET A 126 11.71 13.08 -6.15
CA MET A 126 12.36 13.89 -5.13
C MET A 126 12.19 13.23 -3.77
N TYR A 127 13.27 13.17 -3.00
CA TYR A 127 13.23 12.61 -1.65
C TYR A 127 13.94 13.51 -0.66
N ALA A 128 13.47 13.49 0.57
CA ALA A 128 14.01 14.23 1.69
C ALA A 128 14.05 13.31 2.90
N ILE A 129 15.13 13.37 3.67
CA ILE A 129 15.29 12.63 4.92
C ILE A 129 15.72 13.62 5.99
N GLU A 130 15.08 13.59 7.15
CA GLU A 130 15.39 14.42 8.31
C GLU A 130 15.45 13.55 9.56
N GLU A 131 16.59 13.57 10.26
CA GLU A 131 16.74 12.83 11.51
C GLU A 131 15.64 13.21 12.51
N SER A 132 15.14 12.19 13.19
CA SER A 132 14.18 12.31 14.28
C SER A 132 14.84 11.86 15.58
N ARG A 133 14.09 11.99 16.67
CA ARG A 133 14.55 11.48 17.97
C ARG A 133 14.68 9.96 17.90
N PRO A 134 15.71 9.37 18.52
CA PRO A 134 15.80 7.93 18.70
C PRO A 134 14.58 7.40 19.46
N ILE A 135 14.14 6.20 19.11
CA ILE A 135 12.99 5.54 19.71
C ILE A 135 13.44 4.20 20.30
N THR A 136 13.10 3.97 21.57
CA THR A 136 13.43 2.72 22.24
C THR A 136 12.26 1.75 22.18
N VAL A 137 12.50 0.53 21.70
CA VAL A 137 11.55 -0.58 21.65
C VAL A 137 12.17 -1.79 22.34
N GLU A 138 11.49 -2.35 23.34
CA GLU A 138 11.95 -3.53 24.08
C GLU A 138 13.42 -3.48 24.54
N GLY A 139 13.90 -2.29 24.95
CA GLY A 139 15.28 -2.08 25.41
C GLY A 139 16.31 -1.87 24.30
N THR A 140 15.91 -1.97 23.03
CA THR A 140 16.75 -1.63 21.87
C THR A 140 16.48 -0.18 21.45
N THR A 141 17.53 0.62 21.29
CA THR A 141 17.40 1.99 20.77
C THR A 141 17.55 1.97 19.27
N LEU A 142 16.55 2.50 18.58
CA LEU A 142 16.52 2.67 17.14
C LEU A 142 16.74 4.14 16.80
N HIS A 143 17.62 4.40 15.84
CA HIS A 143 17.82 5.73 15.28
C HIS A 143 16.80 5.92 14.17
N CYS A 144 15.97 6.96 14.27
CA CYS A 144 14.86 7.16 13.37
C CYS A 144 14.98 8.45 12.56
N ALA A 145 14.44 8.46 11.35
CA ALA A 145 14.38 9.63 10.48
C ALA A 145 13.00 9.72 9.81
N ARG A 146 12.49 10.94 9.70
CA ARG A 146 11.33 11.25 8.87
C ARG A 146 11.79 11.32 7.42
N ARG A 147 11.00 10.77 6.51
CA ARG A 147 11.22 10.90 5.08
C ARG A 147 9.99 11.39 4.36
N ALA A 148 10.21 12.02 3.22
CA ALA A 148 9.21 12.20 2.19
C ALA A 148 9.80 11.80 0.84
N LEU A 149 8.98 11.17 0.00
CA LEU A 149 9.29 10.79 -1.37
C LEU A 149 8.12 11.26 -2.23
N VAL A 150 8.40 12.04 -3.27
CA VAL A 150 7.41 12.43 -4.26
C VAL A 150 7.89 12.01 -5.64
N GLU A 151 7.08 11.20 -6.32
CA GLU A 151 7.38 10.63 -7.63
C GLU A 151 6.46 11.19 -8.69
N ALA A 152 7.00 11.45 -9.87
CA ALA A 152 6.26 11.87 -11.05
C ALA A 152 6.58 10.96 -12.23
N GLY A 153 5.60 10.21 -12.73
CA GLY A 153 5.78 9.23 -13.81
C GLY A 153 6.32 9.83 -15.12
N GLY A 154 6.07 11.11 -15.37
CA GLY A 154 6.63 11.85 -16.51
C GLY A 154 7.97 12.53 -16.24
N GLY A 155 8.55 12.36 -15.05
CA GLY A 155 9.76 13.05 -14.61
C GLY A 155 9.51 14.40 -13.92
N ILE A 156 10.58 14.89 -13.31
CA ILE A 156 10.64 16.21 -12.64
C ILE A 156 11.54 17.09 -13.51
N ALA A 157 10.95 18.11 -14.12
CA ALA A 157 11.58 18.84 -15.22
C ALA A 157 12.79 19.66 -14.75
N GLU A 158 12.74 20.22 -13.53
CA GLU A 158 13.84 20.97 -12.92
C GLU A 158 13.79 20.82 -11.38
N PRO A 159 14.91 20.52 -10.70
CA PRO A 159 14.96 20.54 -9.25
C PRO A 159 14.90 22.00 -8.75
N VAL A 160 13.97 22.27 -7.84
CA VAL A 160 13.99 23.51 -7.04
C VAL A 160 14.71 23.24 -5.74
N ASP A 161 15.51 24.21 -5.29
CA ASP A 161 16.10 24.17 -3.95
C ASP A 161 15.00 24.38 -2.91
N VAL A 162 14.48 23.27 -2.38
CA VAL A 162 13.48 23.24 -1.32
C VAL A 162 14.15 22.73 -0.05
N GLY A 163 13.91 23.38 1.08
CA GLY A 163 14.44 22.91 2.37
C GLY A 163 13.87 21.54 2.76
N THR A 164 14.68 20.66 3.35
CA THR A 164 14.28 19.29 3.75
C THR A 164 12.97 19.27 4.54
N LYS A 165 12.88 20.09 5.59
CA LYS A 165 11.70 20.17 6.44
C LYS A 165 10.47 20.70 5.69
N GLU A 166 10.65 21.71 4.85
CA GLU A 166 9.59 22.30 4.04
C GLU A 166 9.01 21.27 3.07
N PHE A 167 9.86 20.50 2.40
CA PHE A 167 9.43 19.43 1.51
C PHE A 167 8.66 18.33 2.25
N ILE A 168 9.18 17.87 3.41
CA ILE A 168 8.51 16.86 4.23
C ILE A 168 7.13 17.36 4.70
N ASP A 169 7.05 18.60 5.19
CA ASP A 169 5.81 19.19 5.65
C ASP A 169 4.80 19.40 4.50
N ALA A 170 5.25 19.78 3.31
CA ALA A 170 4.42 19.93 2.12
C ALA A 170 3.87 18.59 1.62
N ALA A 171 4.70 17.55 1.53
CA ALA A 171 4.30 16.18 1.15
C ALA A 171 3.28 15.59 2.14
N ARG A 172 3.49 15.84 3.44
CA ARG A 172 2.53 15.46 4.49
C ARG A 172 1.19 16.18 4.33
N GLN A 173 1.21 17.50 4.10
CA GLN A 173 -0.01 18.30 3.95
C GLN A 173 -0.80 17.95 2.70
N SER A 174 -0.12 17.67 1.58
CA SER A 174 -0.78 17.23 0.35
C SER A 174 -1.47 15.88 0.54
N MET A 175 -0.81 14.93 1.21
CA MET A 175 -1.41 13.64 1.56
C MET A 175 -2.65 13.80 2.47
N LEU A 176 -2.55 14.60 3.54
CA LEU A 176 -3.67 14.89 4.43
C LEU A 176 -4.85 15.56 3.71
N SER A 177 -4.56 16.48 2.80
CA SER A 177 -5.57 17.18 2.00
C SER A 177 -6.25 16.21 1.03
N GLY A 178 -5.47 15.34 0.37
CA GLY A 178 -5.96 14.27 -0.50
C GLY A 178 -6.90 13.32 0.24
N TRP A 179 -6.48 12.79 1.38
CA TRP A 179 -7.30 11.91 2.21
C TRP A 179 -8.56 12.60 2.74
N SER A 180 -8.46 13.87 3.16
CA SER A 180 -9.61 14.64 3.63
C SER A 180 -10.64 14.86 2.53
N SER A 181 -10.19 15.09 1.29
CA SER A 181 -11.09 15.24 0.13
C SER A 181 -11.85 13.96 -0.21
N ARG A 182 -11.37 12.80 0.26
CA ARG A 182 -11.96 11.46 0.06
C ARG A 182 -12.28 10.78 1.40
N ALA A 183 -12.57 11.56 2.44
CA ALA A 183 -12.77 11.05 3.79
C ALA A 183 -13.88 9.99 3.88
N GLU A 184 -14.90 10.05 3.01
CA GLU A 184 -15.95 9.03 2.96
C GLU A 184 -15.39 7.62 2.68
N TYR A 185 -14.45 7.49 1.74
CA TYR A 185 -13.86 6.21 1.36
C TYR A 185 -12.84 5.74 2.39
N VAL A 186 -12.03 6.67 2.92
CA VAL A 186 -11.09 6.38 4.01
C VAL A 186 -11.83 5.89 5.26
N ASN A 187 -12.95 6.53 5.61
CA ASN A 187 -13.77 6.12 6.74
C ASN A 187 -14.46 4.78 6.49
N LYS A 188 -14.96 4.56 5.26
CA LYS A 188 -15.55 3.28 4.86
C LYS A 188 -14.53 2.14 4.93
N TYR A 189 -13.29 2.38 4.49
CA TYR A 189 -12.17 1.44 4.65
C TYR A 189 -11.96 1.09 6.13
N LYS A 190 -11.81 2.11 6.99
CA LYS A 190 -11.64 1.92 8.43
C LYS A 190 -12.79 1.12 9.05
N GLN A 191 -14.02 1.34 8.62
CA GLN A 191 -15.19 0.59 9.10
C GLN A 191 -15.17 -0.88 8.67
N LEU A 192 -14.72 -1.17 7.44
CA LEU A 192 -14.68 -2.54 6.92
C LEU A 192 -13.52 -3.36 7.51
N PHE A 193 -12.35 -2.74 7.69
CA PHE A 193 -11.13 -3.46 8.03
C PHE A 193 -10.66 -3.22 9.49
N GLY A 194 -11.13 -2.17 10.16
CA GLY A 194 -10.81 -1.88 11.56
C GLY A 194 -9.47 -1.17 11.79
N PHE A 195 -8.80 -0.69 10.74
CA PHE A 195 -7.54 0.06 10.78
C PHE A 195 -7.46 1.10 9.65
N PRO A 196 -6.61 2.15 9.76
CA PRO A 196 -6.42 3.14 8.68
C PRO A 196 -5.85 2.52 7.41
N PRO A 197 -6.13 3.06 6.21
CA PRO A 197 -5.42 2.63 5.01
C PRO A 197 -3.95 3.08 5.05
N MET A 198 -3.10 2.37 4.31
CA MET A 198 -1.71 2.79 4.07
C MET A 198 -1.63 3.68 2.83
N GLU A 199 -2.39 3.34 1.79
CA GLU A 199 -2.36 4.01 0.50
C GLU A 199 -3.75 4.47 0.07
N THR A 200 -3.79 5.59 -0.63
CA THR A 200 -4.96 6.03 -1.40
C THR A 200 -4.52 6.47 -2.79
N ALA A 201 -5.02 5.82 -3.83
CA ALA A 201 -4.73 6.15 -5.21
C ALA A 201 -6.00 6.62 -5.93
N ILE A 202 -5.93 7.75 -6.62
CA ILE A 202 -7.07 8.37 -7.28
C ILE A 202 -6.79 8.48 -8.78
N GLY A 203 -7.61 7.80 -9.58
CA GLY A 203 -7.68 7.97 -11.02
C GLY A 203 -8.78 8.95 -11.43
N VAL A 204 -8.95 9.13 -12.74
CA VAL A 204 -10.00 10.00 -13.31
C VAL A 204 -11.40 9.51 -12.93
N ASP A 205 -11.62 8.20 -13.05
CA ASP A 205 -12.91 7.54 -12.79
C ASP A 205 -12.80 6.42 -11.74
N SER A 206 -11.68 6.36 -11.02
CA SER A 206 -11.41 5.31 -10.04
C SER A 206 -10.79 5.87 -8.76
N LEU A 207 -11.01 5.15 -7.68
CA LEU A 207 -10.38 5.39 -6.39
C LEU A 207 -10.06 4.05 -5.76
N ASP A 208 -8.83 3.91 -5.30
CA ASP A 208 -8.36 2.77 -4.54
C ASP A 208 -7.90 3.25 -3.17
N VAL A 209 -8.30 2.54 -2.12
CA VAL A 209 -7.91 2.78 -0.73
C VAL A 209 -7.54 1.44 -0.15
N ASN A 210 -6.26 1.22 0.12
CA ASN A 210 -5.75 -0.10 0.42
C ASN A 210 -4.62 -0.10 1.46
N THR A 211 -4.26 -1.30 1.88
CA THR A 211 -3.10 -1.57 2.73
C THR A 211 -2.42 -2.85 2.25
N PRO A 212 -1.14 -2.78 1.86
CA PRO A 212 -0.32 -3.96 1.64
C PRO A 212 -0.03 -4.63 2.98
N VAL A 213 -0.29 -5.93 3.05
CA VAL A 213 -0.03 -6.79 4.20
C VAL A 213 1.07 -7.79 3.79
N PRO A 214 2.21 -7.81 4.49
CA PRO A 214 3.25 -8.80 4.22
C PRO A 214 2.69 -10.22 4.33
N ALA A 215 2.90 -11.07 3.31
CA ALA A 215 2.32 -12.41 3.28
C ALA A 215 2.82 -13.31 4.43
N LYS A 216 4.05 -13.06 4.93
CA LYS A 216 4.59 -13.70 6.15
C LYS A 216 3.72 -13.48 7.39
N LEU A 217 2.93 -12.40 7.38
CA LEU A 217 1.95 -12.07 8.41
C LEU A 217 0.56 -12.61 8.06
N VAL A 218 0.40 -13.52 7.11
CA VAL A 218 -0.89 -14.22 6.91
C VAL A 218 -0.66 -15.69 6.53
N PRO A 219 -0.02 -16.48 7.42
CA PRO A 219 0.53 -17.80 7.09
C PRO A 219 -0.51 -18.83 6.62
N ASP A 220 -1.79 -18.67 6.98
CA ASP A 220 -2.85 -19.61 6.63
C ASP A 220 -3.48 -19.36 5.24
N LEU A 221 -3.09 -18.30 4.49
CA LEU A 221 -3.68 -18.00 3.18
C LEU A 221 -3.15 -18.88 2.04
N GLY A 222 -1.89 -19.30 2.12
CA GLY A 222 -1.25 -20.14 1.11
C GLY A 222 -1.99 -21.46 0.89
N ASP A 223 -2.36 -22.12 2.00
CA ASP A 223 -2.97 -23.46 1.96
C ASP A 223 -4.49 -23.43 1.67
N LEU A 224 -5.18 -22.32 1.95
CA LEU A 224 -6.65 -22.28 1.98
C LEU A 224 -7.31 -21.86 0.68
N ALA A 225 -6.65 -21.07 -0.17
CA ALA A 225 -7.28 -20.41 -1.32
C ALA A 225 -6.73 -20.83 -2.68
N ILE A 226 -5.43 -21.08 -2.77
CA ILE A 226 -4.70 -21.18 -4.05
C ILE A 226 -4.94 -22.52 -4.73
N ALA A 227 -4.74 -23.63 -3.99
CA ALA A 227 -4.98 -24.98 -4.50
C ALA A 227 -6.46 -25.22 -4.89
N LYS A 228 -7.39 -24.48 -4.28
CA LYS A 228 -8.84 -24.60 -4.54
C LYS A 228 -9.39 -23.68 -5.62
N ILE A 229 -8.86 -22.47 -5.78
CA ILE A 229 -9.34 -21.50 -6.78
C ILE A 229 -8.56 -21.63 -8.09
N ILE A 230 -7.23 -21.69 -8.03
CA ILE A 230 -6.36 -21.66 -9.21
C ILE A 230 -6.10 -23.10 -9.73
N GLY A 231 -6.35 -24.11 -8.91
CA GLY A 231 -6.15 -25.52 -9.28
C GLY A 231 -4.68 -25.89 -9.45
N THR A 232 -3.77 -25.10 -8.88
CA THR A 232 -2.32 -25.33 -8.88
C THR A 232 -1.72 -25.10 -7.50
N ASP A 233 -0.73 -25.92 -7.14
CA ASP A 233 0.07 -25.77 -5.92
C ASP A 233 1.31 -24.87 -6.15
N GLU A 234 1.47 -24.31 -7.36
CA GLU A 234 2.67 -23.57 -7.77
C GLU A 234 2.66 -22.07 -7.46
N PHE A 235 1.53 -21.52 -6.99
CA PHE A 235 1.41 -20.09 -6.71
C PHE A 235 1.78 -19.78 -5.25
N THR A 236 2.85 -19.00 -5.06
CA THR A 236 3.28 -18.50 -3.75
C THR A 236 2.69 -17.11 -3.48
N VAL A 237 2.25 -16.85 -2.25
CA VAL A 237 1.80 -15.51 -1.85
C VAL A 237 2.97 -14.75 -1.26
N ASP A 238 3.39 -13.70 -1.94
CA ASP A 238 4.48 -12.83 -1.51
C ASP A 238 3.92 -11.52 -0.91
N GLU A 239 2.80 -11.05 -1.43
CA GLU A 239 2.14 -9.81 -0.99
C GLU A 239 0.61 -10.00 -0.97
N VAL A 240 -0.04 -9.39 0.04
CA VAL A 240 -1.50 -9.42 0.22
C VAL A 240 -2.00 -7.98 0.34
N ASP A 241 -2.68 -7.49 -0.68
CA ASP A 241 -3.33 -6.17 -0.63
C ASP A 241 -4.79 -6.31 -0.23
N VAL A 242 -5.22 -5.49 0.74
CA VAL A 242 -6.61 -5.44 1.18
C VAL A 242 -7.13 -4.02 1.00
N GLY A 243 -8.24 -3.90 0.28
CA GLY A 243 -8.65 -2.59 -0.23
C GLY A 243 -10.13 -2.42 -0.53
N ILE A 244 -10.49 -1.17 -0.78
CA ILE A 244 -11.73 -0.79 -1.46
C ILE A 244 -11.34 -0.19 -2.81
N HIS A 245 -11.90 -0.74 -3.88
CA HIS A 245 -11.82 -0.14 -5.20
C HIS A 245 -13.19 0.40 -5.61
N CYS A 246 -13.25 1.68 -5.97
CA CYS A 246 -14.45 2.37 -6.39
C CYS A 246 -14.30 2.95 -7.79
N THR A 247 -15.36 2.93 -8.57
CA THR A 247 -15.41 3.46 -9.94
C THR A 247 -16.62 4.35 -10.17
N ALA A 248 -16.52 5.29 -11.11
CA ALA A 248 -17.64 6.16 -11.49
C ALA A 248 -18.80 5.39 -12.15
N LYS A 249 -18.50 4.25 -12.77
CA LYS A 249 -19.49 3.35 -13.38
C LYS A 249 -19.85 2.23 -12.40
N PRO A 250 -21.08 1.71 -12.46
CA PRO A 250 -21.46 0.57 -11.64
C PRO A 250 -20.56 -0.61 -11.92
N VAL A 251 -20.08 -1.25 -10.85
CA VAL A 251 -19.36 -2.50 -10.94
C VAL A 251 -20.37 -3.61 -11.27
N GLY A 252 -19.99 -4.50 -12.19
CA GLY A 252 -20.79 -5.67 -12.57
C GLY A 252 -21.11 -6.60 -11.40
N ARG A 253 -21.95 -7.63 -11.63
CA ARG A 253 -22.29 -8.61 -10.58
C ARG A 253 -21.07 -9.41 -10.12
N GLU A 254 -21.22 -9.92 -8.89
CA GLU A 254 -20.24 -10.49 -7.96
C GLU A 254 -19.10 -11.33 -8.58
N TYR A 255 -17.90 -11.17 -7.99
CA TYR A 255 -16.64 -11.87 -8.25
C TYR A 255 -15.87 -11.44 -9.51
N VAL A 256 -15.04 -10.40 -9.38
CA VAL A 256 -13.87 -10.28 -10.25
C VAL A 256 -12.79 -11.15 -9.61
N LEU A 257 -12.74 -12.42 -10.06
CA LEU A 257 -11.56 -13.27 -9.99
C LEU A 257 -10.77 -13.03 -11.27
N ASP A 258 -10.00 -11.95 -11.30
CA ASP A 258 -8.93 -11.85 -12.27
C ASP A 258 -7.76 -12.64 -11.69
N SER A 259 -7.46 -13.76 -12.32
CA SER A 259 -6.28 -14.56 -12.02
C SER A 259 -5.34 -14.45 -13.21
N ASP A 260 -4.30 -13.64 -13.06
CA ASP A 260 -3.13 -13.72 -13.93
C ASP A 260 -2.13 -14.71 -13.30
N LYS A 261 -1.09 -15.12 -14.03
CA LYS A 261 -0.05 -16.03 -13.56
C LYS A 261 0.51 -15.63 -12.19
N ASP A 262 0.55 -14.33 -11.92
CA ASP A 262 1.23 -13.73 -10.77
C ASP A 262 0.27 -12.96 -9.83
N MET A 263 -1.04 -13.01 -10.07
CA MET A 263 -2.02 -12.26 -9.27
C MET A 263 -3.35 -13.00 -9.15
N LEU A 264 -3.90 -13.05 -7.94
CA LEU A 264 -5.26 -13.48 -7.65
C LEU A 264 -6.02 -12.34 -6.97
N LEU A 265 -6.93 -11.69 -7.71
CA LEU A 265 -7.82 -10.66 -7.17
C LEU A 265 -9.14 -11.30 -6.75
N MET A 266 -9.62 -11.01 -5.55
CA MET A 266 -10.91 -11.47 -5.04
C MET A 266 -11.72 -10.27 -4.55
N GLY A 267 -12.77 -9.91 -5.29
CA GLY A 267 -13.62 -8.75 -5.00
C GLY A 267 -15.07 -9.10 -4.65
N SER A 268 -15.64 -8.38 -3.68
CA SER A 268 -17.08 -8.44 -3.36
C SER A 268 -17.68 -7.05 -3.28
N LYS A 269 -18.90 -6.91 -3.78
CA LYS A 269 -19.58 -5.63 -3.91
C LYS A 269 -19.95 -5.06 -2.53
N ILE A 270 -19.65 -3.79 -2.29
CA ILE A 270 -20.09 -3.05 -1.10
C ILE A 270 -21.29 -2.17 -1.45
N ASP A 271 -21.26 -1.52 -2.61
CA ASP A 271 -22.37 -0.78 -3.21
C ASP A 271 -22.24 -0.81 -4.74
N ASP A 272 -23.11 -0.10 -5.46
CA ASP A 272 -23.12 -0.09 -6.93
C ASP A 272 -21.79 0.28 -7.57
N ASN A 273 -20.97 1.07 -6.91
CA ASN A 273 -19.77 1.67 -7.48
C ASN A 273 -18.48 1.18 -6.80
N CYS A 274 -18.57 0.45 -5.69
CA CYS A 274 -17.42 0.04 -4.89
C CYS A 274 -17.41 -1.45 -4.59
N ILE A 275 -16.22 -2.05 -4.68
CA ILE A 275 -15.91 -3.40 -4.20
C ILE A 275 -14.93 -3.33 -3.03
N LYS A 276 -15.05 -4.25 -2.09
CA LYS A 276 -13.96 -4.61 -1.17
C LYS A 276 -13.19 -5.75 -1.83
N TYR A 277 -11.87 -5.75 -1.74
CA TYR A 277 -11.05 -6.77 -2.34
C TYR A 277 -9.93 -7.27 -1.43
N VAL A 278 -9.48 -8.49 -1.74
CA VAL A 278 -8.21 -9.06 -1.33
C VAL A 278 -7.48 -9.42 -2.61
N MET A 279 -6.26 -8.93 -2.79
CA MET A 279 -5.41 -9.27 -3.91
C MET A 279 -4.19 -9.98 -3.38
N LEU A 280 -3.95 -11.19 -3.87
CA LEU A 280 -2.74 -11.96 -3.58
C LEU A 280 -1.81 -11.81 -4.78
N ARG A 281 -0.56 -11.46 -4.54
CA ARG A 281 0.46 -11.39 -5.58
C ARG A 281 1.54 -12.42 -5.32
N SER A 282 1.95 -13.07 -6.40
CA SER A 282 3.15 -13.87 -6.46
C SER A 282 4.21 -13.06 -7.20
N LYS A 283 5.46 -13.08 -6.72
CA LYS A 283 6.60 -12.58 -7.49
C LYS A 283 7.09 -13.62 -8.51
N GLY A 284 6.44 -14.79 -8.57
CA GLY A 284 6.91 -15.95 -9.29
C GLY A 284 8.14 -16.55 -8.62
N LYS A 285 8.50 -17.78 -9.00
CA LYS A 285 9.88 -18.24 -8.77
C LYS A 285 10.75 -17.42 -9.71
N GLU A 286 11.76 -16.72 -9.17
CA GLU A 286 12.91 -16.34 -10.00
C GLU A 286 13.38 -17.63 -10.66
N GLU A 287 13.29 -17.70 -11.99
CA GLU A 287 13.97 -18.77 -12.72
C GLU A 287 15.44 -18.59 -12.39
N SER A 288 15.96 -19.48 -11.53
CA SER A 288 17.39 -19.65 -11.39
C SER A 288 17.91 -19.88 -12.80
N ASP A 289 18.66 -18.90 -13.30
CA ASP A 289 19.38 -18.97 -14.55
C ASP A 289 20.46 -20.05 -14.35
N ASP A 290 20.04 -21.31 -14.40
CA ASP A 290 20.90 -22.48 -14.43
C ASP A 290 21.58 -22.41 -15.80
N GLY A 291 22.69 -21.68 -15.80
CA GLY A 291 23.54 -21.43 -16.95
C GLY A 291 23.83 -22.74 -17.69
N GLN A 292 23.13 -22.92 -18.80
CA GLN A 292 23.60 -23.72 -19.90
C GLN A 292 24.20 -22.77 -20.94
N ASN A 293 25.51 -22.56 -20.82
CA ASN A 293 26.46 -22.60 -21.92
C ASN A 293 27.90 -22.67 -21.41
#